data_AF-W0E0P4-F1
#
_entry.id   AF-W0E0P4-F1
#
_cell.length_a   1.000
_cell.length_b   1.000
_cell.length_c   1.000
_cell.angle_alpha   90.00
_cell.angle_beta   90.00
_cell.angle_gamma   90.00
#
_symmetry.space_group_name_H-M   'P 1'
#
loop_
_entity.id
_entity.type
_entity.pdbx_description
1 polymer ?
#
loop_
_entity_poly.entity_id
_entity_poly.type
_entity_poly.pdbx_seq_one_letter_code
_entity_poly.pdbx_strand_id
1 'polypeptide(L)'
;MSTNETFKTFNDMTTKGMDRMTSLGELNVSIFEKLASRQMDALSLYMDHSMRLMTLATESKGYNEFFKGQVEATKALTERMMDENKATMQVLGETREEYRAWLEKNMAEISADVRKGVAAS
;
A
#
# COMPACT_ATOMS: atom_id res chain seq x y z
N MET A 1 -15.68 -14.70 -40.42
CA MET A 1 -14.29 -14.34 -40.05
C MET A 1 -13.34 -14.75 -41.16
N SER A 2 -12.44 -13.85 -41.57
CA SER A 2 -11.23 -14.29 -42.27
C SER A 2 -10.23 -14.87 -41.27
N THR A 3 -9.38 -15.81 -41.69
CA THR A 3 -8.33 -16.40 -40.85
C THR A 3 -7.45 -15.35 -40.15
N ASN A 4 -7.26 -14.18 -40.78
CA ASN A 4 -6.54 -13.05 -40.21
C ASN A 4 -7.25 -12.39 -39.00
N GLU A 5 -8.58 -12.32 -38.99
CA GLU A 5 -9.34 -11.75 -37.86
C GLU A 5 -9.31 -12.66 -36.63
N THR A 6 -9.36 -13.99 -36.86
CA THR A 6 -9.22 -14.99 -35.79
C THR A 6 -7.81 -14.95 -35.18
N PHE A 7 -6.76 -14.88 -36.02
CA PHE A 7 -5.38 -14.74 -35.54
C PHE A 7 -5.15 -13.45 -34.76
N LYS A 8 -5.71 -12.32 -35.23
CA LYS A 8 -5.62 -11.04 -34.53
C LYS A 8 -6.33 -11.06 -33.18
N THR A 9 -7.53 -11.63 -33.12
CA THR A 9 -8.30 -11.77 -31.87
C THR A 9 -7.57 -12.65 -30.85
N PHE A 10 -6.95 -13.72 -31.31
CA PHE A 10 -6.13 -14.60 -30.47
C PHE A 10 -4.91 -13.86 -29.92
N ASN A 11 -4.17 -13.13 -30.77
CA ASN A 11 -3.01 -12.37 -30.34
C ASN A 11 -3.37 -11.26 -29.35
N ASP A 12 -4.44 -10.50 -29.60
CA ASP A 12 -4.95 -9.48 -28.69
C ASP A 12 -5.36 -10.09 -27.33
N MET A 13 -5.96 -11.27 -27.32
CA MET A 13 -6.33 -11.98 -26.08
C MET A 13 -5.10 -12.43 -25.29
N THR A 14 -4.06 -12.94 -25.97
CA THR A 14 -2.79 -13.32 -25.35
C THR A 14 -2.06 -12.11 -24.78
N THR A 15 -1.92 -11.01 -25.54
CA THR A 15 -1.29 -9.77 -25.07
C THR A 15 -2.01 -9.21 -23.86
N LYS A 16 -3.36 -9.12 -23.90
CA LYS A 16 -4.14 -8.68 -22.74
C LYS A 16 -3.96 -9.61 -21.55
N GLY A 17 -3.93 -10.93 -21.76
CA GLY A 17 -3.63 -11.88 -20.69
C GLY A 17 -2.29 -11.59 -19.99
N MET A 18 -1.27 -11.27 -20.77
CA MET A 18 0.05 -10.89 -20.26
C MET A 18 0.03 -9.55 -19.52
N ASP A 19 -0.66 -8.54 -20.06
CA ASP A 19 -0.81 -7.22 -19.43
C ASP A 19 -1.55 -7.29 -18.08
N ARG A 20 -2.55 -8.16 -17.96
CA ARG A 20 -3.28 -8.40 -16.71
C ARG A 20 -2.39 -9.02 -15.63
N MET A 21 -1.53 -9.97 -16.03
CA MET A 21 -0.57 -10.60 -15.12
C MET A 21 0.51 -9.60 -14.68
N THR A 22 1.03 -8.79 -15.60
CA THR A 22 1.99 -7.73 -15.30
C THR A 22 1.40 -6.71 -14.34
N SER A 23 0.20 -6.17 -14.64
CA SER A 23 -0.47 -5.19 -13.78
C SER A 23 -0.84 -5.72 -12.39
N LEU A 24 -1.11 -7.02 -12.26
CA LEU A 24 -1.27 -7.65 -10.94
C LEU A 24 0.07 -7.70 -10.19
N GLY A 25 1.17 -8.00 -10.88
CA GLY A 25 2.52 -7.95 -10.29
C GLY A 25 2.87 -6.55 -9.79
N GLU A 26 2.66 -5.54 -10.62
CA GLU A 26 2.85 -4.13 -10.26
C GLU A 26 2.01 -3.70 -9.05
N LEU A 27 0.74 -4.14 -9.00
CA LEU A 27 -0.14 -3.89 -7.86
C LEU A 27 0.44 -4.45 -6.56
N ASN A 28 0.91 -5.71 -6.58
CA ASN A 28 1.52 -6.32 -5.39
C ASN A 28 2.80 -5.59 -4.95
N VAL A 29 3.63 -5.14 -5.90
CA VAL A 29 4.85 -4.36 -5.61
C VAL A 29 4.48 -3.02 -4.98
N SER A 30 3.53 -2.29 -5.54
CA SER A 30 3.03 -1.02 -5.00
C SER A 30 2.54 -1.18 -3.55
N ILE A 31 1.76 -2.22 -3.26
CA ILE A 31 1.29 -2.51 -1.90
C ILE A 31 2.46 -2.82 -0.97
N PHE A 32 3.43 -3.61 -1.43
CA PHE A 32 4.63 -3.92 -0.65
C PHE A 32 5.45 -2.66 -0.34
N GLU A 33 5.64 -1.77 -1.31
CA GLU A 33 6.33 -0.49 -1.11
C GLU A 33 5.62 0.38 -0.07
N LYS A 34 4.28 0.48 -0.14
CA LYS A 34 3.48 1.20 0.86
C LYS A 34 3.67 0.62 2.27
N LEU A 35 3.63 -0.71 2.41
CA LEU A 35 3.86 -1.39 3.69
C LEU A 35 5.29 -1.20 4.21
N ALA A 36 6.28 -1.30 3.32
CA ALA A 36 7.69 -1.08 3.67
C ALA A 36 7.93 0.36 4.13
N SER A 37 7.32 1.35 3.47
CA SER A 37 7.37 2.75 3.90
C SER A 37 6.79 2.92 5.30
N ARG A 38 5.65 2.27 5.62
CA ARG A 38 5.10 2.33 6.98
C ARG A 38 6.01 1.70 8.02
N GLN A 39 6.67 0.61 7.68
CA GLN A 39 7.62 -0.04 8.60
C GLN A 39 8.83 0.85 8.90
N MET A 40 9.33 1.57 7.89
CA MET A 40 10.40 2.57 8.07
C MET A 40 9.96 3.73 8.96
N ASP A 41 8.74 4.23 8.79
CA ASP A 41 8.21 5.30 9.63
C ASP A 41 8.03 4.86 11.09
N ALA A 42 7.55 3.63 11.32
CA ALA A 42 7.48 3.05 12.66
C ALA A 42 8.88 2.91 13.29
N LEU A 43 9.89 2.48 12.53
CA LEU A 43 11.28 2.43 13.02
C LEU A 43 11.80 3.82 13.38
N SER A 44 11.52 4.84 12.56
CA SER A 44 11.90 6.23 12.86
C SER A 44 11.27 6.71 14.16
N LEU A 45 10.01 6.37 14.41
CA LEU A 45 9.30 6.73 15.62
C LEU A 45 9.94 6.11 16.88
N TYR A 46 10.37 4.85 16.82
CA TYR A 46 11.10 4.22 17.93
C TYR A 46 12.49 4.82 18.15
N MET A 47 13.20 5.15 17.07
CA MET A 47 14.50 5.83 17.17
C MET A 47 14.36 7.21 17.82
N ASP A 48 13.37 8.01 17.40
CA ASP A 48 13.06 9.31 18.00
C ASP A 48 12.74 9.19 19.49
N HIS A 49 11.93 8.19 19.87
CA HIS A 49 11.59 7.95 21.27
C HIS A 49 12.83 7.57 22.08
N SER A 50 13.69 6.70 21.54
CA SER A 50 14.94 6.28 22.17
C SER A 50 15.90 7.45 22.38
N MET A 51 16.06 8.32 21.38
CA MET A 51 16.86 9.54 21.50
C MET A 51 16.32 10.46 22.60
N ARG A 52 14.99 10.67 22.66
CA ARG A 52 14.38 11.50 23.71
C ARG A 52 14.62 10.96 25.11
N LEU A 53 14.51 9.64 25.30
CA LEU A 53 14.82 9.02 26.59
C LEU A 53 16.30 9.17 26.95
N MET A 54 17.21 9.05 25.99
CA MET A 54 18.64 9.24 26.21
C MET A 54 18.98 10.70 26.59
N THR A 55 18.38 11.68 25.91
CA THR A 55 18.47 13.09 26.27
C THR A 55 17.94 13.33 27.69
N LEU A 56 16.78 12.78 28.03
CA LEU A 56 16.21 12.86 29.38
C LEU A 56 17.12 12.28 30.46
N ALA A 57 17.74 11.14 30.19
CA ALA A 57 18.66 10.49 31.12
C ALA A 57 19.96 11.28 31.33
N THR A 58 20.41 12.04 30.33
CA THR A 58 21.69 12.76 30.34
C THR A 58 21.59 14.23 30.75
N GLU A 59 20.44 14.87 30.48
CA GLU A 59 20.28 16.32 30.65
C GLU A 59 19.37 16.72 31.81
N SER A 60 18.59 15.79 32.39
CA SER A 60 17.68 16.14 33.50
C SER A 60 18.45 16.51 34.78
N LYS A 61 18.17 17.70 35.31
CA LYS A 61 18.84 18.24 36.51
C LYS A 61 18.21 17.76 37.82
N GLY A 62 17.21 16.88 37.74
CA GLY A 62 16.57 16.26 38.89
C GLY A 62 15.33 15.42 38.55
N TYR A 63 14.83 14.71 39.56
CA TYR A 63 13.74 13.72 39.41
C TYR A 63 12.44 14.32 38.85
N ASN A 64 12.13 15.57 39.19
CA ASN A 64 10.93 16.26 38.72
C ASN A 64 10.97 16.57 37.22
N GLU A 65 12.14 16.93 36.70
CA GLU A 65 12.37 17.20 35.27
C GLU A 65 12.39 15.89 34.47
N PHE A 66 13.04 14.86 35.02
CA PHE A 66 13.02 13.51 34.47
C PHE A 66 11.60 12.92 34.38
N PHE A 67 10.80 13.06 35.44
CA PHE A 67 9.42 12.57 35.46
C PHE A 67 8.52 13.32 34.46
N LYS A 68 8.61 14.65 34.40
CA LYS A 68 7.87 15.43 33.39
C LYS A 68 8.24 15.03 31.97
N GLY A 69 9.53 14.89 31.67
CA GLY A 69 9.93 14.50 30.33
C GLY A 69 9.55 13.05 29.97
N GLN A 70 9.52 12.11 30.94
CA GLN A 70 8.95 10.78 30.69
C GLN A 70 7.45 10.83 30.33
N VAL A 71 6.68 11.67 31.03
CA VAL A 71 5.25 11.86 30.73
C VAL A 71 5.07 12.47 29.33
N GLU A 72 5.85 13.48 28.97
CA GLU A 72 5.83 14.07 27.62
C GLU A 72 6.27 13.08 26.54
N ALA A 73 7.34 12.32 26.77
CA ALA A 73 7.82 11.31 25.84
C ALA A 73 6.78 10.21 25.61
N THR A 74 6.08 9.79 26.67
CA THR A 74 4.98 8.81 26.60
C THR A 74 3.77 9.38 25.86
N LYS A 75 3.39 10.62 26.16
CA LYS A 75 2.28 11.29 25.47
C LYS A 75 2.56 11.43 23.98
N ALA A 76 3.75 11.90 23.61
CA ALA A 76 4.15 12.03 22.22
C ALA A 76 4.24 10.67 21.49
N LEU A 77 4.69 9.61 22.19
CA LEU A 77 4.66 8.25 21.64
C LEU A 77 3.22 7.80 21.37
N THR A 78 2.30 8.07 22.30
CA THR A 78 0.89 7.68 22.20
C THR A 78 0.18 8.41 21.06
N GLU A 79 0.38 9.73 20.95
CA GLU A 79 -0.16 10.55 19.85
C GLU A 79 0.33 10.04 18.49
N ARG A 80 1.65 9.82 18.35
CA ARG A 80 2.20 9.31 17.10
C ARG A 80 1.75 7.88 16.79
N MET A 81 1.60 7.03 17.80
CA MET A 81 1.06 5.67 17.62
C MET A 81 -0.40 5.69 17.12
N MET A 82 -1.21 6.65 17.59
CA MET A 82 -2.57 6.83 17.06
C MET A 82 -2.55 7.27 15.59
N ASP A 83 -1.60 8.12 15.20
CA ASP A 83 -1.44 8.55 13.81
C ASP A 83 -0.95 7.41 12.91
N GLU A 84 0.01 6.59 13.37
CA GLU A 84 0.44 5.36 12.69
C GLU A 84 -0.72 4.38 12.47
N ASN A 85 -1.59 4.23 13.47
CA ASN A 85 -2.75 3.35 13.36
C ASN A 85 -3.75 3.86 12.30
N LYS A 86 -4.00 5.18 12.25
CA LYS A 86 -4.83 5.79 11.19
C LYS A 86 -4.20 5.59 9.82
N ALA A 87 -2.90 5.84 9.68
CA ALA A 87 -2.17 5.65 8.43
C ALA A 87 -2.22 4.19 7.96
N THR A 88 -2.09 3.23 8.88
CA THR A 88 -2.22 1.80 8.57
C THR A 88 -3.63 1.46 8.07
N MET A 89 -4.67 1.96 8.74
CA MET A 89 -6.06 1.78 8.28
C MET A 89 -6.32 2.40 6.91
N GLN A 90 -5.70 3.54 6.61
CA GLN A 90 -5.76 4.17 5.30
C GLN A 90 -5.11 3.29 4.22
N VAL A 91 -3.89 2.78 4.46
CA VAL A 91 -3.19 1.88 3.50
C VAL A 91 -4.01 0.62 3.23
N LEU A 92 -4.66 0.05 4.24
CA LEU A 92 -5.56 -1.09 4.06
C LEU A 92 -6.79 -0.73 3.20
N GLY A 93 -7.37 0.45 3.41
CA GLY A 93 -8.46 0.98 2.59
C GLY A 93 -8.03 1.17 1.13
N GLU A 94 -6.91 1.83 0.90
CA GLU A 94 -6.34 2.04 -0.44
C GLU A 94 -6.04 0.72 -1.14
N THR A 95 -5.39 -0.23 -0.45
CA THR A 95 -5.09 -1.56 -0.99
C THR A 95 -6.36 -2.27 -1.46
N ARG A 96 -7.42 -2.22 -0.65
CA ARG A 96 -8.72 -2.81 -1.01
C ARG A 96 -9.30 -2.16 -2.27
N GLU A 97 -9.28 -0.84 -2.36
CA GLU A 97 -9.80 -0.11 -3.52
C GLU A 97 -8.95 -0.36 -4.77
N GLU A 98 -7.63 -0.48 -4.65
CA GLU A 98 -6.73 -0.80 -5.77
C GLU A 98 -6.98 -2.21 -6.32
N TYR A 99 -7.14 -3.22 -5.46
CA TYR A 99 -7.55 -4.57 -5.90
C TYR A 99 -8.94 -4.57 -6.54
N ARG A 100 -9.88 -3.81 -5.96
CA ARG A 100 -11.23 -3.68 -6.51
C ARG A 100 -11.19 -3.05 -7.90
N ALA A 101 -10.47 -1.94 -8.06
CA ALA A 101 -10.32 -1.26 -9.34
C ALA A 101 -9.64 -2.14 -10.38
N TRP A 102 -8.61 -2.90 -9.98
CA TRP A 102 -7.98 -3.89 -10.84
C TRP A 102 -9.00 -4.95 -11.29
N LEU A 103 -9.77 -5.54 -10.37
CA LEU A 103 -10.82 -6.51 -10.70
C LEU A 103 -11.88 -5.95 -11.65
N GLU A 104 -12.41 -4.76 -11.37
CA GLU A 104 -13.43 -4.10 -12.19
C GLU A 104 -12.91 -3.82 -13.60
N LYS A 105 -11.68 -3.31 -13.73
CA LYS A 105 -11.02 -3.09 -15.03
C LYS A 105 -10.90 -4.40 -15.81
N ASN A 106 -10.38 -5.44 -15.18
CA ASN A 106 -10.16 -6.74 -15.83
C ASN A 106 -11.49 -7.39 -16.28
N MET A 107 -12.52 -7.33 -15.44
CA MET A 107 -13.85 -7.83 -15.78
C MET A 107 -14.50 -7.05 -16.92
N ALA A 108 -14.34 -5.72 -16.94
CA ALA A 108 -14.82 -4.89 -18.04
C ALA A 108 -14.13 -5.25 -19.36
N GLU A 109 -12.81 -5.45 -19.35
CA GLU A 109 -12.05 -5.89 -20.53
C GLU A 109 -12.47 -7.28 -21.02
N ILE A 110 -12.64 -8.25 -20.12
CA ILE A 110 -13.12 -9.60 -20.46
C ILE A 110 -14.53 -9.52 -21.07
N SER A 111 -15.43 -8.73 -20.48
CA SER A 111 -16.79 -8.55 -21.01
C SER A 111 -16.79 -7.92 -22.41
N ALA A 112 -15.86 -7.00 -22.67
CA ALA A 112 -15.69 -6.39 -23.98
C ALA A 112 -15.12 -7.40 -25.00
N ASP A 113 -14.17 -8.24 -24.58
CA ASP A 113 -13.59 -9.29 -25.41
C ASP A 113 -14.64 -10.36 -25.77
N VAL A 114 -15.47 -10.79 -24.81
CA VAL A 114 -16.59 -11.73 -25.04
C VAL A 114 -17.63 -11.14 -25.99
N ARG A 115 -18.01 -9.87 -25.81
CA ARG A 115 -18.94 -9.19 -26.73
C ARG A 115 -18.38 -9.08 -28.14
N LYS A 116 -17.08 -8.82 -28.30
CA LYS A 116 -16.40 -8.81 -29.60
C LYS A 116 -16.34 -10.21 -30.22
N GLY A 117 -16.08 -11.24 -29.42
CA GLY A 117 -16.07 -12.64 -29.86
C GLY A 117 -17.45 -13.11 -30.33
N VAL A 118 -18.51 -12.77 -29.59
CA VAL A 118 -19.92 -13.09 -29.93
C VAL A 118 -20.43 -12.24 -31.09
N ALA A 119 -19.99 -11.00 -31.25
CA ALA A 119 -20.36 -10.16 -32.40
C ALA A 119 -19.62 -10.55 -33.70
N ALA A 120 -18.56 -11.37 -33.60
CA ALA A 120 -17.76 -11.82 -34.73
C ALA A 120 -18.05 -13.28 -35.16
N SER A 121 -18.85 -14.02 -34.38
CA SER A 121 -19.44 -15.33 -34.70
C SER A 121 -20.80 -15.18 -35.37
#